data_AF-A0AAW2D9V9-F1
#
_entry.id   AF-A0AAW2D9V9-F1
#
_cell.length_a   1.000
_cell.length_b   1.000
_cell.length_c   1.000
_cell.angle_alpha   90.00
_cell.angle_beta   90.00
_cell.angle_gamma   90.00
#
_symmetry.space_group_name_H-M   'P 1'
#
loop_
_entity.id
_entity.type
_entity.pdbx_description
1 polymer ?
#
loop_
_entity_poly.entity_id
_entity_poly.type
_entity_poly.pdbx_seq_one_letter_code
_entity_poly.pdbx_strand_id
1 'polypeptide(L)'
;MAYRAVQLENRLALVVKLKSRRKTGDKDIGEVRVMTTELLEAFGDANAVAHEKHMSKSVVIPDGTSQGTLAFSYKFGNTIQQQQPSTSTVNIGNNAPPPPPTVQ
;
A
#
# COMPACT_ATOMS: atom_id res chain seq x y z
N MET A 1 29.11 21.40 9.76
CA MET A 1 27.90 21.87 9.06
C MET A 1 27.70 21.00 7.83
N ALA A 2 26.92 19.92 7.92
CA ALA A 2 26.69 19.01 6.79
C ALA A 2 25.35 19.34 6.14
N TYR A 3 25.38 19.64 4.84
CA TYR A 3 24.19 19.86 4.02
C TYR A 3 23.33 18.60 4.01
N ARG A 4 22.14 18.66 4.62
CA ARG A 4 21.11 17.64 4.44
C ARG A 4 20.50 17.86 3.07
N ALA A 5 20.81 16.97 2.13
CA ALA A 5 20.13 16.88 0.85
C ALA A 5 18.62 16.84 1.12
N VAL A 6 17.90 17.84 0.62
CA VAL A 6 16.45 17.77 0.49
C VAL A 6 16.20 16.75 -0.60
N GLN A 7 16.03 15.49 -0.21
CA GLN A 7 15.46 14.50 -1.09
C GLN A 7 14.06 15.01 -1.44
N LEU A 8 13.80 15.20 -2.72
CA LEU A 8 12.47 15.44 -3.25
C LEU A 8 11.68 14.13 -3.10
N GLU A 9 11.36 13.79 -1.85
CA GLU A 9 10.64 12.57 -1.50
C GLU A 9 9.24 12.70 -2.06
N ASN A 10 8.89 11.76 -2.93
CA ASN A 10 7.58 11.54 -3.50
C ASN A 10 6.48 11.70 -2.43
N ARG A 11 5.82 12.87 -2.38
CA ARG A 11 4.94 13.32 -1.27
C ARG A 11 3.53 12.74 -1.33
N LEU A 12 3.39 11.48 -1.73
CA LEU A 12 2.09 10.85 -1.76
C LEU A 12 1.76 10.34 -0.35
N ALA A 13 0.57 10.68 0.12
CA ALA A 13 0.06 10.27 1.41
C ALA A 13 -1.36 9.74 1.27
N LEU A 14 -1.66 8.64 1.95
CA LEU A 14 -3.03 8.24 2.23
C LEU A 14 -3.61 9.21 3.24
N VAL A 15 -4.65 9.94 2.84
CA VAL A 15 -5.38 10.87 3.72
C VAL A 15 -6.72 10.26 4.08
N VAL A 16 -6.90 9.90 5.35
CA VAL A 16 -8.18 9.42 5.88
C VAL A 16 -8.85 10.58 6.61
N LYS A 17 -10.00 11.06 6.09
CA LYS A 17 -10.79 12.11 6.72
C LYS A 17 -11.89 11.50 7.58
N LEU A 18 -11.98 11.92 8.84
CA LEU A 18 -13.05 11.56 9.74
C LEU A 18 -14.14 12.63 9.70
N LYS A 19 -15.38 12.20 9.43
CA LYS A 19 -16.56 13.07 9.40
C LYS A 19 -17.65 12.56 10.33
N SER A 20 -18.24 13.47 11.09
CA SER A 20 -19.43 13.23 11.90
C SER A 20 -20.67 13.56 11.08
N ARG A 21 -21.52 12.56 10.82
CA ARG A 21 -22.83 12.79 10.21
C ARG A 21 -23.79 13.40 11.23
N ARG A 22 -24.36 14.56 10.91
CA ARG A 22 -25.32 15.28 11.76
C ARG A 22 -26.55 15.69 10.97
N LYS A 23 -27.66 15.97 11.67
CA LYS A 23 -28.91 16.46 11.05
C LYS A 23 -28.72 17.77 10.26
N THR A 24 -27.73 18.57 10.64
CA THR A 24 -27.40 19.87 10.03
C THR A 24 -26.28 19.80 9.00
N GLY A 25 -25.86 18.59 8.58
CA GLY A 25 -24.78 18.35 7.63
C GLY A 25 -23.58 17.64 8.23
N ASP A 26 -22.78 17.01 7.36
CA ASP A 26 -21.54 16.33 7.77
C ASP A 26 -20.51 17.35 8.26
N LYS A 27 -19.91 17.09 9.42
CA LYS A 27 -18.85 17.92 10.02
C LYS A 27 -17.52 17.18 9.96
N ASP A 28 -16.49 17.84 9.43
CA ASP A 28 -15.11 17.34 9.52
C ASP A 28 -14.65 17.37 10.99
N ILE A 29 -14.20 16.22 11.50
CA ILE A 29 -13.77 16.07 12.90
C ILE A 29 -12.29 15.73 13.03
N GLY A 30 -11.59 15.48 11.92
CA GLY A 30 -10.14 15.31 11.89
C GLY A 30 -9.66 14.52 10.68
N GLU A 31 -8.35 14.37 10.57
CA GLU A 31 -7.72 13.59 9.53
C GLU A 31 -6.46 12.86 10.01
N VAL A 32 -6.12 11.78 9.30
CA VAL A 32 -4.85 11.06 9.44
C VAL A 32 -4.14 11.11 8.10
N ARG A 33 -2.85 11.45 8.12
CA ARG A 33 -1.95 11.34 6.97
C ARG A 33 -0.95 10.24 7.21
N VAL A 34 -0.85 9.31 6.26
CA VAL A 34 0.17 8.25 6.27
C VAL A 34 0.95 8.33 4.96
N MET A 35 2.26 8.52 5.04
CA MET A 35 3.08 8.59 3.83
C MET A 35 3.09 7.24 3.12
N THR A 36 3.08 7.26 1.79
CA THR A 36 3.12 6.01 1.01
C THR A 36 4.40 5.21 1.29
N THR A 37 5.50 5.87 1.64
CA THR A 37 6.74 5.22 2.11
C THR A 37 6.54 4.40 3.38
N GLU A 38 5.73 4.87 4.33
CA GLU A 38 5.40 4.14 5.55
C GLU A 38 4.51 2.93 5.26
N LEU A 39 3.59 3.06 4.30
CA LEU A 39 2.77 1.94 3.86
C LEU A 39 3.62 0.86 3.16
N LEU A 40 4.63 1.28 2.39
CA LEU A 40 5.45 0.40 1.57
C LEU A 40 6.73 -0.12 2.25
N GLU A 41 7.00 0.23 3.52
CA GLU A 41 8.25 -0.12 4.20
C GLU A 41 8.58 -1.63 4.15
N ALA A 42 7.56 -2.49 4.15
CA ALA A 42 7.71 -3.94 4.04
C ALA A 42 7.22 -4.51 2.70
N PHE A 43 6.86 -3.66 1.73
CA PHE A 43 6.34 -4.12 0.44
C PHE A 43 7.47 -4.67 -0.43
N GLY A 44 7.31 -5.90 -0.94
CA GLY A 44 8.33 -6.60 -1.74
C GLY A 44 9.06 -7.73 -0.99
N ASP A 45 8.90 -7.84 0.33
CA ASP A 45 9.23 -9.06 1.06
C ASP A 45 8.16 -10.12 0.77
N ALA A 46 8.58 -11.28 0.27
CA ALA A 46 7.69 -12.39 -0.07
C ALA A 46 6.79 -12.83 1.10
N ASN A 47 7.25 -12.64 2.34
CA ASN A 47 6.46 -12.92 3.55
C ASN A 47 5.51 -11.78 3.92
N ALA A 48 5.77 -10.55 3.48
CA ALA A 48 4.94 -9.39 3.80
C ALA A 48 3.67 -9.29 2.94
N VAL A 49 3.65 -9.91 1.76
CA VAL A 49 2.46 -9.95 0.90
C VAL A 49 1.37 -10.88 1.46
N ALA A 50 1.76 -11.83 2.33
CA ALA A 50 0.85 -12.82 2.90
C ALA A 50 0.10 -12.34 4.16
N HIS A 51 0.54 -11.25 4.81
CA HIS A 51 0.03 -10.85 6.12
C HIS A 51 -0.49 -9.41 6.15
N GLU A 52 -1.63 -9.21 6.82
CA GLU A 52 -2.21 -7.89 7.04
C GLU A 52 -1.33 -7.05 7.98
N LYS A 53 -1.00 -5.84 7.55
CA LYS A 53 -0.22 -4.87 8.35
C LYS A 53 -1.19 -4.06 9.19
N HIS A 54 -0.86 -3.89 10.47
CA HIS A 54 -1.64 -3.10 11.42
C HIS A 54 -0.95 -1.77 11.68
N MET A 55 -1.72 -0.68 11.69
CA MET A 55 -1.23 0.66 11.97
C MET A 55 -2.14 1.37 12.96
N SER A 56 -1.52 2.27 13.73
CA SER A 56 -2.20 3.15 14.68
C SER A 56 -1.62 4.55 14.52
N LYS A 57 -2.47 5.53 14.25
CA LYS A 57 -2.06 6.91 13.98
C LYS A 57 -2.95 7.89 14.74
N SER A 58 -2.32 8.93 15.28
CA SER A 58 -3.04 10.01 15.92
C SER A 58 -3.88 10.80 14.92
N VAL A 59 -5.11 11.13 15.28
CA VAL A 59 -5.99 11.96 14.46
C VAL A 59 -5.64 13.43 14.72
N VAL A 60 -5.38 14.17 13.66
CA VAL A 60 -5.17 15.62 13.73
C VAL A 60 -6.50 16.31 13.49
N ILE A 61 -6.96 17.10 14.46
CA ILE A 61 -8.20 17.87 14.34
C ILE A 61 -7.94 19.20 13.61
N PRO A 62 -8.98 19.92 13.15
CA PRO A 62 -8.79 21.12 12.32
C PRO A 62 -7.96 22.24 12.93
N ASP A 63 -7.82 22.30 14.27
CA ASP A 63 -6.96 23.27 14.95
C ASP A 63 -5.46 22.90 14.97
N GLY A 64 -5.11 21.75 14.39
CA GLY A 64 -3.74 21.22 14.33
C GLY A 64 -3.35 20.34 15.51
N THR A 65 -4.19 20.22 16.53
CA THR A 65 -3.94 19.37 17.69
C THR A 65 -4.15 17.91 17.33
N SER A 66 -3.36 17.03 17.97
CA SER A 66 -3.58 15.59 17.91
C SER A 66 -4.60 15.18 18.98
N GLN A 67 -5.72 14.57 18.57
CA GLN A 67 -6.76 14.11 19.49
C GLN A 67 -7.32 12.75 19.06
N GLY A 68 -7.13 11.73 19.91
CA GLY A 68 -7.58 10.36 19.64
C GLY A 68 -6.70 9.63 18.62
N THR A 69 -7.13 8.42 18.26
CA THR A 69 -6.32 7.48 17.49
C THR A 69 -7.19 6.73 16.49
N LEU A 70 -6.72 6.62 15.24
CA LEU A 70 -7.27 5.73 14.23
C LEU A 70 -6.37 4.50 14.12
N ALA A 71 -6.93 3.34 14.45
CA ALA A 71 -6.31 2.05 14.18
C ALA A 71 -6.95 1.42 12.94
N PHE A 72 -6.14 0.94 12.01
CA PHE A 72 -6.60 0.27 10.80
C PHE A 72 -5.59 -0.80 10.36
N SER A 73 -6.07 -1.80 9.63
CA SER A 73 -5.23 -2.77 8.94
C SER A 73 -5.26 -2.54 7.43
N TYR A 74 -4.20 -2.93 6.75
CA TYR A 74 -4.10 -2.88 5.30
C TYR A 74 -3.28 -4.05 4.77
N LYS A 75 -3.54 -4.38 3.51
CA LYS A 75 -2.73 -5.27 2.69
C LYS A 75 -2.69 -4.72 1.28
N PHE A 76 -1.56 -4.87 0.61
CA PHE A 76 -1.51 -4.64 -0.81
C PHE A 76 -1.99 -5.92 -1.51
N GLY A 77 -2.96 -5.78 -2.41
CA GLY A 77 -3.37 -6.89 -3.27
C GLY A 77 -2.22 -7.36 -4.15
N ASN A 78 -2.34 -8.58 -4.67
CA ASN A 78 -1.35 -9.16 -5.57
C ASN A 78 -0.97 -8.11 -6.62
N THR A 79 0.31 -7.73 -6.65
CA THR A 79 0.87 -7.15 -7.86
C THR A 79 0.46 -8.11 -8.96
N ILE A 80 -0.16 -7.59 -10.03
CA ILE A 80 -0.39 -8.37 -11.25
C ILE A 80 0.92 -9.15 -11.41
N GLN A 81 0.87 -10.50 -11.29
CA GLN A 81 1.97 -11.32 -11.76
C GLN A 81 2.21 -10.70 -13.12
N GLN A 82 3.35 -10.03 -13.32
CA GLN A 82 3.77 -9.76 -14.68
C GLN A 82 3.69 -11.16 -15.26
N GLN A 83 2.66 -11.39 -16.09
CA GLN A 83 2.67 -12.49 -17.01
C GLN A 83 3.93 -12.18 -17.75
N GLN A 84 5.02 -12.78 -17.30
CA GLN A 84 6.32 -12.68 -17.91
C GLN A 84 5.96 -12.93 -19.36
N PRO A 85 6.14 -11.95 -20.27
CA PRO A 85 5.77 -12.16 -21.65
C PRO A 85 6.49 -13.43 -22.02
N SER A 86 5.74 -14.51 -22.20
CA SER A 86 6.27 -15.76 -22.66
C SER A 86 6.88 -15.37 -23.99
N THR A 87 8.20 -15.21 -24.00
CA THR A 87 8.95 -15.05 -25.23
C THR A 87 8.76 -16.38 -25.92
N SER A 88 7.70 -16.46 -26.71
CA SER A 88 7.48 -17.49 -27.70
C SER A 88 8.64 -17.34 -28.67
N THR A 89 9.78 -17.98 -28.36
CA THR A 89 10.77 -18.28 -29.38
C THR A 89 10.06 -19.19 -30.36
N VAL A 90 9.78 -18.65 -31.54
CA VAL A 90 9.24 -19.38 -32.68
C VAL A 90 10.29 -20.41 -33.09
N ASN A 91 10.30 -21.55 -32.40
CA ASN A 91 11.03 -22.74 -32.82
C ASN A 91 10.07 -23.61 -33.61
N ILE A 92 10.19 -23.50 -34.93
CA ILE A 92 9.52 -24.35 -35.90
C ILE A 92 10.06 -25.77 -35.71
N GLY A 93 9.31 -26.61 -34.99
CA GLY A 93 9.68 -28.01 -34.81
C GLY A 93 9.06 -28.68 -33.60
N ASN A 94 7.90 -29.31 -33.81
CA ASN A 94 7.35 -30.43 -33.06
C ASN A 94 6.76 -30.13 -31.66
N ASN A 95 5.44 -29.89 -31.64
CA ASN A 95 4.62 -29.88 -30.43
C ASN A 95 4.56 -31.27 -29.77
N ALA A 96 5.25 -31.45 -28.65
CA ALA A 96 4.85 -32.40 -27.63
C ALA A 96 4.18 -31.62 -26.47
N PRO A 97 3.02 -32.07 -25.95
CA PRO A 97 2.37 -31.37 -24.83
C PRO A 97 3.26 -31.44 -23.58
N PRO A 98 3.27 -30.39 -22.74
CA PRO A 98 4.09 -30.36 -21.52
C PRO A 98 3.61 -31.41 -20.51
N PRO A 99 4.53 -32.01 -19.71
CA PRO A 99 4.16 -32.96 -18.68
C PRO A 99 3.36 -32.28 -17.54
N PRO A 100 2.44 -33.01 -16.88
CA PRO A 100 1.66 -32.46 -15.79
C PRO A 100 2.55 -32.10 -14.58
N PRO A 101 2.19 -31.06 -13.81
CA PRO A 101 2.97 -30.65 -12.64
C PRO A 101 2.96 -31.74 -11.58
N THR A 102 4.14 -32.20 -11.18
CA THR A 102 4.31 -33.08 -10.01
C THR A 102 4.13 -32.24 -8.75
N VAL A 103 3.08 -32.53 -7.99
CA VAL A 103 2.92 -32.04 -6.61
C VAL A 103 3.92 -32.84 -5.75
N GLN A 104 4.84 -32.15 -5.07
CA GLN A 104 5.75 -32.76 -4.08
C GLN A 104 4.97 -33.24 -2.86
#